data_AF-A0A919YHP4-F1
#
_entry.id   AF-A0A919YHP4-F1
#
_cell.length_a   1.000
_cell.length_b   1.000
_cell.length_c   1.000
_cell.angle_alpha   90.00
_cell.angle_beta   90.00
_cell.angle_gamma   90.00
#
_symmetry.space_group_name_H-M   'P 1'
#
loop_
_entity.id
_entity.type
_entity.pdbx_description
1 polymer ?
#
loop_
_entity_poly.entity_id
_entity_poly.type
_entity_poly.pdbx_seq_one_letter_code
_entity_poly.pdbx_strand_id
1 'polypeptide(L)'
;MTNEEKKQIEELVSILEDVIHEKIPIHLGCCQLSGLYHSGNPWVWSDFDEYYSKLNDIPLPNEYGLWNEEALNTKLTKLDEYKNEVLRAAQQLLNELKVYMSAALACNKNGDGDSGKNVFLLTGKPRMGKSTLIKNMIHRLGSERCGGFYTEEIRDDNERIGFKCVAVDGGRLEIASIKNNSTFKIGRYGVDVKGFEDFVIPLLESSLQSKKVIVIDEIGFMQMLSLPFQEWIRKIIFDHQHVVLGTVPVDSHTEIDKIKNHFRVKIIHINEDNRDTIADEIMQMILTKIE
;
A
#
# COMPACT_ATOMS: atom_id res chain seq x y z
N MET A 1 -17.13 -11.47 1.45
CA MET A 1 -16.10 -12.30 0.79
C MET A 1 -16.78 -13.22 -0.19
N THR A 2 -16.35 -13.18 -1.44
CA THR A 2 -16.81 -14.08 -2.52
C THR A 2 -16.18 -15.46 -2.37
N ASN A 3 -16.76 -16.47 -3.04
CA ASN A 3 -16.18 -17.82 -3.04
C ASN A 3 -14.80 -17.87 -3.73
N GLU A 4 -14.58 -17.01 -4.72
CA GLU A 4 -13.31 -16.93 -5.45
C GLU A 4 -12.20 -16.35 -4.58
N GLU A 5 -12.47 -15.22 -3.90
CA GLU A 5 -11.52 -14.63 -2.94
C GLU A 5 -11.15 -15.63 -1.84
N LYS A 6 -12.14 -16.35 -1.30
CA LYS A 6 -11.91 -17.36 -0.28
C LYS A 6 -10.96 -18.44 -0.76
N LYS A 7 -11.16 -18.96 -1.98
CA LYS A 7 -10.31 -19.99 -2.58
C LYS A 7 -8.89 -19.49 -2.80
N GLN A 8 -8.72 -18.27 -3.31
CA GLN A 8 -7.41 -17.65 -3.52
C GLN A 8 -6.62 -17.51 -2.20
N ILE A 9 -7.31 -17.15 -1.12
CA ILE A 9 -6.68 -17.02 0.20
C ILE A 9 -6.36 -18.38 0.80
N GLU A 10 -7.25 -19.37 0.68
CA GLU A 10 -6.99 -20.73 1.17
C GLU A 10 -5.76 -21.36 0.49
N GLU A 11 -5.62 -21.18 -0.83
CA GLU A 11 -4.43 -21.60 -1.57
C GLU A 11 -3.16 -20.90 -1.06
N LEU A 12 -3.22 -19.58 -0.90
CA LEU A 12 -2.10 -18.78 -0.41
C LEU A 12 -1.69 -19.17 1.02
N VAL A 13 -2.66 -19.35 1.92
CA VAL A 13 -2.43 -19.80 3.30
C VAL A 13 -1.75 -21.17 3.33
N SER A 14 -2.18 -22.11 2.48
CA SER A 14 -1.56 -23.43 2.39
C SER A 14 -0.07 -23.34 2.02
N ILE A 15 0.27 -22.54 1.01
CA ILE A 15 1.66 -22.36 0.58
C ILE A 15 2.49 -21.72 1.69
N LEU A 16 1.98 -20.65 2.31
CA LEU A 16 2.68 -19.96 3.40
C LEU A 16 2.94 -20.88 4.59
N GLU A 17 1.95 -21.68 4.99
CA GLU A 17 2.10 -22.65 6.06
C GLU A 17 3.12 -23.74 5.71
N ASP A 18 3.18 -24.19 4.45
CA ASP A 18 4.16 -25.17 4.02
C ASP A 18 5.60 -24.61 4.02
N VAL A 19 5.79 -23.33 3.68
CA VAL A 19 7.08 -22.63 3.79
C VAL A 19 7.48 -22.45 5.25
N ILE A 20 6.59 -21.92 6.09
CA ILE A 20 6.87 -21.58 7.50
C ILE A 20 7.21 -22.82 8.31
N HIS A 21 6.54 -23.94 8.07
CA HIS A 21 6.77 -25.21 8.78
C HIS A 21 7.80 -26.11 8.07
N GLU A 22 8.56 -25.57 7.11
CA GLU A 22 9.63 -26.27 6.38
C GLU A 22 9.17 -27.58 5.69
N LYS A 23 7.89 -27.67 5.31
CA LYS A 23 7.38 -28.80 4.51
C LYS A 23 7.84 -28.73 3.06
N ILE A 24 8.10 -27.52 2.57
CA ILE A 24 8.72 -27.28 1.26
C ILE A 24 9.95 -26.36 1.41
N PRO A 25 10.94 -26.44 0.49
CA PRO A 25 12.05 -25.50 0.46
C PRO A 25 11.55 -24.06 0.24
N ILE A 26 12.18 -23.09 0.91
CA ILE A 26 11.75 -21.68 0.84
C ILE A 26 11.75 -21.13 -0.59
N HIS A 27 12.71 -21.53 -1.44
CA HIS A 27 12.81 -21.07 -2.82
C HIS A 27 11.72 -21.67 -3.72
N LEU A 28 11.25 -22.89 -3.41
CA LEU A 28 10.06 -23.47 -4.04
C LEU A 28 8.80 -22.70 -3.65
N GLY A 29 8.67 -22.37 -2.36
CA GLY A 29 7.60 -21.51 -1.86
C GLY A 29 7.58 -20.15 -2.55
N CYS A 30 8.74 -19.48 -2.66
CA CYS A 30 8.86 -18.22 -3.38
C CYS A 30 8.44 -18.35 -4.84
N CYS A 31 8.79 -19.45 -5.52
CA CYS A 31 8.34 -19.72 -6.89
C CYS A 31 6.81 -19.84 -7.00
N GLN A 32 6.17 -20.57 -6.07
CA GLN A 32 4.71 -20.72 -6.06
C GLN A 32 4.01 -19.39 -5.79
N LEU A 33 4.51 -18.62 -4.83
CA LEU A 33 3.99 -17.29 -4.48
C LEU A 33 4.20 -16.29 -5.63
N SER A 34 5.38 -16.25 -6.25
CA SER A 34 5.64 -15.44 -7.46
C SER A 34 4.69 -15.82 -8.60
N GLY A 35 4.41 -17.11 -8.80
CA GLY A 35 3.41 -17.57 -9.78
C GLY A 35 2.00 -17.03 -9.51
N LEU A 36 1.55 -17.04 -8.25
CA LEU A 36 0.29 -16.44 -7.84
C LEU A 36 0.28 -14.92 -8.02
N TYR A 37 1.39 -14.25 -7.72
CA TYR A 37 1.53 -12.83 -7.94
C TYR A 37 1.36 -12.46 -9.43
N HIS A 38 2.05 -13.14 -10.33
CA HIS A 38 1.95 -12.90 -11.78
C HIS A 38 0.61 -13.33 -12.39
N SER A 39 -0.14 -14.23 -11.73
CA SER A 39 -1.52 -14.55 -12.12
C SER A 39 -2.54 -13.50 -11.68
N GLY A 40 -2.09 -12.43 -11.01
CA GLY A 40 -2.92 -11.32 -10.57
C GLY A 40 -3.58 -11.56 -9.22
N ASN A 41 -3.09 -12.49 -8.41
CA ASN A 41 -3.58 -12.69 -7.06
C ASN A 41 -3.25 -11.44 -6.20
N PRO A 42 -4.26 -10.67 -5.76
CA PRO A 42 -4.04 -9.37 -5.11
C PRO A 42 -3.49 -9.50 -3.68
N TRP A 43 -3.46 -10.72 -3.14
CA TRP A 43 -3.06 -11.01 -1.78
C TRP A 43 -1.56 -11.31 -1.64
N VAL A 44 -0.86 -11.55 -2.75
CA VAL A 44 0.56 -11.88 -2.72
C VAL A 44 1.40 -10.62 -2.86
N TRP A 45 2.38 -10.47 -1.96
CA TRP A 45 3.31 -9.36 -2.00
C TRP A 45 4.35 -9.51 -3.11
N SER A 46 4.78 -8.39 -3.68
CA SER A 46 5.84 -8.35 -4.69
C SER A 46 7.19 -8.82 -4.15
N ASP A 47 7.42 -8.77 -2.84
CA ASP A 47 8.65 -9.26 -2.21
C ASP A 47 8.92 -10.72 -2.55
N PHE A 48 7.87 -11.54 -2.69
CA PHE A 48 8.03 -12.95 -3.07
C PHE A 48 8.52 -13.14 -4.51
N ASP A 49 8.21 -12.19 -5.40
CA ASP A 49 8.79 -12.16 -6.74
C ASP A 49 10.28 -11.78 -6.71
N GLU A 50 10.65 -10.83 -5.85
CA GLU A 50 12.05 -10.45 -5.64
C GLU A 50 12.85 -11.59 -5.00
N TYR A 51 12.33 -12.23 -3.95
CA TYR A 51 12.95 -13.41 -3.34
C TYR A 51 13.08 -14.54 -4.37
N TYR A 52 12.06 -14.78 -5.19
CA TYR A 52 12.14 -15.76 -6.26
C TYR A 52 13.25 -15.41 -7.26
N SER A 53 13.31 -14.17 -7.75
CA SER A 53 14.38 -13.73 -8.66
C SER A 53 15.78 -13.91 -8.07
N LYS A 54 15.93 -13.83 -6.74
CA LYS A 54 17.20 -14.04 -6.04
C LYS A 54 17.50 -15.51 -5.81
N LEU A 55 16.50 -16.39 -5.70
CA LEU A 55 16.67 -17.78 -5.27
C LEU A 55 16.38 -18.81 -6.38
N ASN A 56 15.92 -18.40 -7.56
CA ASN A 56 15.52 -19.29 -8.65
C ASN A 56 16.65 -20.12 -9.27
N ASP A 57 17.91 -19.78 -8.96
CA ASP A 57 19.11 -20.48 -9.41
C ASP A 57 19.61 -21.54 -8.42
N ILE A 58 18.89 -21.72 -7.31
CA ILE A 58 19.21 -22.71 -6.27
C ILE A 58 18.47 -24.01 -6.60
N PRO A 59 19.17 -25.16 -6.69
CA PRO A 59 18.54 -26.43 -6.99
C PRO A 59 17.61 -26.88 -5.86
N LEU A 60 16.63 -27.73 -6.20
CA LEU A 60 15.79 -28.39 -5.22
C LEU A 60 16.54 -29.56 -4.54
N PRO A 61 16.13 -29.99 -3.33
CA PRO A 61 16.82 -31.07 -2.60
C PRO A 61 16.99 -32.38 -3.37
N ASN A 62 16.06 -32.72 -4.26
CA ASN A 62 16.13 -33.89 -5.12
C ASN A 62 17.16 -33.76 -6.27
N GLU A 63 17.63 -32.54 -6.56
CA GLU A 63 18.60 -32.25 -7.61
C GLU A 63 20.02 -32.12 -7.07
N TYR A 64 20.23 -32.10 -5.75
CA TYR A 64 21.55 -31.89 -5.13
C TYR A 64 22.62 -32.87 -5.65
N GLY A 65 22.23 -34.12 -5.95
CA GLY A 65 23.15 -35.13 -6.50
C GLY A 65 23.64 -34.85 -7.93
N LEU A 66 23.06 -33.87 -8.62
CA LEU A 66 23.48 -33.44 -9.97
C LEU A 66 24.53 -32.32 -9.94
N TRP A 67 24.83 -31.78 -8.76
CA TRP A 67 25.68 -30.61 -8.60
C TRP A 67 27.05 -30.96 -8.03
N ASN A 68 28.06 -30.19 -8.43
CA ASN A 68 29.35 -30.20 -7.76
C ASN A 68 29.22 -29.64 -6.33
N GLU A 69 29.92 -30.24 -5.38
CA GLU A 69 29.82 -29.93 -3.94
C GLU A 69 30.14 -28.46 -3.62
N GLU A 70 31.19 -27.89 -4.22
CA GLU A 70 31.58 -26.48 -3.99
C GLU A 70 30.52 -25.51 -4.54
N ALA A 71 30.02 -25.80 -5.75
CA ALA A 71 28.95 -25.02 -6.37
C ALA A 71 27.65 -25.09 -5.56
N LEU A 72 27.27 -26.29 -5.09
CA LEU A 72 26.08 -26.51 -4.28
C LEU A 72 26.18 -25.76 -2.95
N ASN A 73 27.31 -25.90 -2.24
CA ASN A 73 27.52 -25.21 -0.97
C ASN A 73 27.40 -23.68 -1.11
N THR A 74 27.93 -23.12 -2.19
CA THR A 74 27.78 -21.69 -2.49
C THR A 74 26.31 -21.28 -2.65
N LYS A 75 25.49 -22.09 -3.34
CA LYS A 75 24.05 -21.84 -3.48
C LYS A 75 23.30 -21.98 -2.15
N LEU A 76 23.66 -22.97 -1.33
CA LEU A 76 23.01 -23.18 -0.03
C LEU A 76 23.36 -22.09 0.98
N THR A 77 24.58 -21.56 0.98
CA THR A 77 24.92 -20.38 1.79
C THR A 77 24.07 -19.17 1.41
N LYS A 78 23.89 -18.92 0.11
CA LYS A 78 22.96 -17.89 -0.38
C LYS A 78 21.53 -18.15 0.06
N LEU A 79 21.06 -19.40 0.06
CA LEU A 79 19.72 -19.76 0.56
C LEU A 79 19.55 -19.36 2.04
N ASP A 80 20.54 -19.66 2.87
CA ASP A 80 20.52 -19.37 4.31
C ASP A 80 20.52 -17.86 4.61
N GLU A 81 21.19 -17.05 3.79
CA GLU A 81 21.19 -15.59 3.90
C GLU A 81 19.77 -15.00 3.80
N TYR A 82 18.93 -15.54 2.90
CA TYR A 82 17.56 -15.08 2.69
C TYR A 82 16.52 -15.81 3.56
N LYS A 83 16.88 -16.95 4.17
CA LYS A 83 15.92 -17.81 4.90
C LYS A 83 15.10 -17.05 5.93
N ASN A 84 15.75 -16.29 6.79
CA ASN A 84 15.08 -15.55 7.86
C ASN A 84 14.17 -14.44 7.31
N GLU A 85 14.59 -13.78 6.23
CA GLU A 85 13.83 -12.70 5.59
C GLU A 85 12.55 -13.24 4.96
N VAL A 86 12.65 -14.33 4.18
CA VAL A 86 11.52 -15.01 3.56
C VAL A 86 10.54 -15.55 4.60
N LEU A 87 11.03 -16.21 5.65
CA LEU A 87 10.18 -16.74 6.71
C LEU A 87 9.44 -15.63 7.47
N ARG A 88 10.12 -14.50 7.73
CA ARG A 88 9.48 -13.33 8.36
C ARG A 88 8.38 -12.76 7.48
N ALA A 89 8.65 -12.57 6.19
CA ALA A 89 7.65 -12.07 5.24
C ALA A 89 6.46 -13.03 5.12
N ALA A 90 6.72 -14.34 5.03
CA ALA A 90 5.67 -15.37 4.98
C ALA A 90 4.79 -15.36 6.23
N GLN A 91 5.41 -15.28 7.41
CA GLN A 91 4.69 -15.24 8.69
C GLN A 91 3.84 -13.98 8.82
N GLN A 92 4.35 -12.84 8.35
CA GLN A 92 3.61 -11.57 8.39
C GLN A 92 2.39 -11.64 7.47
N LEU A 93 2.56 -12.05 6.21
CA LEU A 93 1.46 -12.21 5.27
C LEU A 93 0.42 -13.23 5.78
N LEU A 94 0.85 -14.36 6.35
CA LEU A 94 -0.07 -15.34 6.92
C LEU A 94 -0.93 -14.75 8.05
N ASN A 95 -0.34 -13.93 8.92
CA ASN A 95 -1.06 -13.27 10.01
C ASN A 95 -2.11 -12.29 9.47
N GLU A 96 -1.75 -11.50 8.46
CA GLU A 96 -2.65 -10.54 7.83
C GLU A 96 -3.85 -11.23 7.16
N LEU A 97 -3.62 -12.34 6.45
CA LEU A 97 -4.70 -13.14 5.86
C LEU A 97 -5.63 -13.73 6.91
N LYS A 98 -5.08 -14.21 8.04
CA LYS A 98 -5.88 -14.73 9.17
C LYS A 98 -6.78 -13.64 9.77
N VAL A 99 -6.26 -12.42 9.92
CA VAL A 99 -7.07 -11.28 10.38
C VAL A 99 -8.15 -10.94 9.36
N TYR A 100 -7.82 -10.91 8.06
CA TYR A 100 -8.80 -10.67 7.01
C TYR A 100 -9.94 -11.69 7.04
N MET A 101 -9.62 -12.99 7.06
CA MET A 101 -10.63 -14.05 7.07
C MET A 101 -11.55 -13.94 8.30
N SER A 102 -10.97 -13.61 9.46
CA SER A 102 -11.73 -13.40 10.70
C SER A 102 -12.68 -12.21 10.59
N ALA A 103 -12.20 -11.08 10.05
CA ALA A 103 -13.00 -9.88 9.82
C ALA A 103 -14.11 -10.13 8.78
N ALA A 104 -13.79 -10.79 7.66
CA ALA A 104 -14.74 -11.12 6.60
C ALA A 104 -15.88 -12.02 7.10
N LEU A 105 -15.57 -12.99 7.97
CA LEU A 105 -16.57 -13.84 8.62
C LEU A 105 -17.47 -13.06 9.58
N ALA A 106 -16.93 -12.06 10.28
CA ALA A 106 -17.72 -11.18 11.16
C ALA A 106 -18.65 -10.25 10.36
N CYS A 107 -18.17 -9.67 9.25
CA CYS A 107 -18.95 -8.78 8.38
C CYS A 107 -20.14 -9.52 7.75
N ASN A 108 -19.94 -10.77 7.29
CA ASN A 108 -20.99 -11.59 6.69
C ASN A 108 -22.15 -11.92 7.66
N LYS A 109 -21.95 -11.83 8.99
CA LYS A 109 -23.02 -12.04 9.98
C LYS A 109 -23.88 -10.79 10.19
N ASN A 110 -23.35 -9.61 9.92
CA ASN A 110 -23.99 -8.33 10.24
C ASN A 110 -24.64 -7.63 9.03
N GLY A 111 -24.54 -8.21 7.82
CA GLY A 111 -25.23 -7.70 6.61
C GLY A 111 -24.68 -6.39 6.06
N ASP A 112 -23.61 -5.85 6.63
CA ASP A 112 -23.10 -4.52 6.33
C ASP A 112 -21.74 -4.62 5.64
N GLY A 113 -21.74 -4.45 4.31
CA GLY A 113 -20.57 -4.66 3.44
C GLY A 113 -19.39 -3.71 3.68
N ASP A 114 -19.59 -2.66 4.48
CA ASP A 114 -18.59 -1.62 4.78
C ASP A 114 -17.96 -1.75 6.19
N SER A 115 -18.43 -2.71 7.01
CA SER A 115 -17.99 -2.86 8.40
C SER A 115 -16.49 -3.18 8.55
N GLY A 116 -15.85 -3.79 7.53
CA GLY A 116 -14.40 -4.03 7.50
C GLY A 116 -13.55 -2.96 6.79
N LYS A 117 -14.19 -1.92 6.21
CA LYS A 117 -13.51 -0.87 5.45
C LYS A 117 -13.04 0.24 6.41
N ASN A 118 -11.74 0.49 6.43
CA ASN A 118 -11.11 1.55 7.23
C ASN A 118 -10.23 2.47 6.37
N VAL A 119 -10.09 2.18 5.08
CA VAL A 119 -9.29 2.97 4.14
C VAL A 119 -10.24 3.54 3.09
N PHE A 120 -10.43 4.86 3.09
CA PHE A 120 -11.34 5.57 2.20
C PHE A 120 -10.51 6.35 1.19
N LEU A 121 -10.51 5.91 -0.07
CA LEU A 121 -9.70 6.53 -1.12
C LEU A 121 -10.60 7.18 -2.17
N LEU A 122 -10.44 8.48 -2.36
CA LEU A 122 -11.16 9.24 -3.37
C LEU A 122 -10.45 9.11 -4.72
N THR A 123 -11.21 8.80 -5.76
CA THR A 123 -10.71 8.79 -7.12
C THR A 123 -11.62 9.61 -8.03
N GLY A 124 -11.10 10.09 -9.15
CA GLY A 124 -11.81 10.96 -10.07
C GLY A 124 -10.85 11.76 -10.93
N LYS A 125 -11.35 12.36 -12.00
CA LYS A 125 -10.52 13.12 -12.94
C LYS A 125 -9.66 14.18 -12.21
N PRO A 126 -8.50 14.57 -12.78
CA PRO A 126 -7.76 15.71 -12.27
C PRO A 126 -8.65 16.95 -12.15
N ARG A 127 -8.42 17.77 -11.10
CA ARG A 127 -9.15 19.02 -10.82
C ARG A 127 -10.63 18.89 -10.42
N MET A 128 -11.09 17.69 -10.08
CA MET A 128 -12.45 17.47 -9.53
C MET A 128 -12.66 17.95 -8.08
N GLY A 129 -11.68 18.65 -7.48
CA GLY A 129 -11.80 19.17 -6.11
C GLY A 129 -11.52 18.15 -5.00
N LYS A 130 -10.91 16.99 -5.31
CA LYS A 130 -10.57 15.95 -4.31
C LYS A 130 -9.77 16.51 -3.13
N SER A 131 -8.68 17.23 -3.40
CA SER A 131 -7.87 17.87 -2.35
C SER A 131 -8.65 18.91 -1.55
N THR A 132 -9.57 19.64 -2.19
CA THR A 132 -10.48 20.57 -1.50
C THR A 132 -11.42 19.84 -0.55
N LEU A 133 -11.96 18.69 -0.99
CA LEU A 133 -12.82 17.83 -0.17
C LEU A 133 -12.05 17.28 1.04
N ILE A 134 -10.83 16.79 0.83
CA ILE A 134 -9.93 16.31 1.89
C ILE A 134 -9.68 17.41 2.93
N LYS A 135 -9.34 18.63 2.50
CA LYS A 135 -9.13 19.77 3.41
C LYS A 135 -10.38 20.12 4.21
N ASN A 136 -11.55 20.09 3.59
CA ASN A 136 -12.82 20.30 4.28
C ASN A 136 -13.05 19.21 5.35
N MET A 137 -12.82 17.94 5.01
CA MET A 137 -12.95 16.83 5.96
C MET A 137 -11.97 16.94 7.13
N ILE A 138 -10.70 17.30 6.89
CA ILE A 138 -9.73 17.59 7.97
C ILE A 138 -10.28 18.65 8.92
N HIS A 139 -10.81 19.76 8.37
CA HIS A 139 -11.38 20.84 9.17
C HIS A 139 -12.57 20.37 10.02
N ARG A 140 -13.45 19.55 9.45
CA ARG A 140 -14.63 19.01 10.14
C ARG A 140 -14.28 17.97 11.22
N LEU A 141 -13.27 17.13 10.98
CA LEU A 141 -12.81 16.11 11.92
C LEU A 141 -12.00 16.70 13.08
N GLY A 142 -11.37 17.86 12.87
CA GLY A 142 -10.42 18.46 13.79
C GLY A 142 -8.98 18.01 13.50
N SER A 143 -8.07 18.97 13.38
CA SER A 143 -6.65 18.72 13.10
C SER A 143 -5.95 17.97 14.24
N GLU A 144 -6.52 17.98 15.44
CA GLU A 144 -6.01 17.21 16.58
C GLU A 144 -6.19 15.69 16.38
N ARG A 145 -7.21 15.27 15.63
CA ARG A 145 -7.50 13.85 15.33
C ARG A 145 -6.83 13.35 14.05
N CYS A 146 -6.43 14.28 13.19
CA CYS A 146 -5.87 14.00 11.88
C CYS A 146 -4.34 14.13 11.88
N GLY A 147 -3.66 13.24 11.16
CA GLY A 147 -2.24 13.30 10.83
C GLY A 147 -2.00 13.07 9.35
N GLY A 148 -0.73 13.04 8.92
CA GLY A 148 -0.33 12.87 7.54
C GLY A 148 -0.28 14.18 6.74
N PHE A 149 -0.56 14.12 5.44
CA PHE A 149 -0.32 15.23 4.52
C PHE A 149 -1.34 15.33 3.38
N TYR A 150 -1.37 16.50 2.75
CA TYR A 150 -2.06 16.76 1.49
C TYR A 150 -1.16 17.51 0.51
N THR A 151 -1.54 17.54 -0.77
CA THR A 151 -0.75 18.15 -1.84
C THR A 151 -1.37 19.46 -2.29
N GLU A 152 -0.54 20.49 -2.50
CA GLU A 152 -0.92 21.76 -3.08
C GLU A 152 -0.17 22.02 -4.39
N GLU A 153 -0.86 22.55 -5.39
CA GLU A 153 -0.23 22.99 -6.62
C GLU A 153 0.50 24.32 -6.39
N ILE A 154 1.75 24.41 -6.86
CA ILE A 154 2.48 25.67 -6.97
C ILE A 154 2.20 26.23 -8.36
N ARG A 155 1.66 27.45 -8.42
CA ARG A 155 1.30 28.13 -9.65
C ARG A 155 2.03 29.45 -9.79
N ASP A 156 2.40 29.76 -11.03
CA ASP A 156 2.87 31.07 -11.49
C ASP A 156 1.85 31.54 -12.53
N ASP A 157 1.10 32.60 -12.22
CA ASP A 157 -0.14 32.99 -12.90
C ASP A 157 -1.11 31.80 -13.10
N ASN A 158 -1.39 31.44 -14.35
CA ASN A 158 -2.28 30.33 -14.73
C ASN A 158 -1.53 29.01 -14.97
N GLU A 159 -0.20 29.02 -14.84
CA GLU A 159 0.64 27.86 -15.10
C GLU A 159 1.02 27.13 -13.81
N ARG A 160 0.80 25.81 -13.77
CA ARG A 160 1.27 24.97 -12.67
C ARG A 160 2.76 24.68 -12.83
N ILE A 161 3.58 25.24 -11.96
CA ILE A 161 5.04 25.14 -11.99
C ILE A 161 5.61 24.10 -11.02
N GLY A 162 4.80 23.58 -10.10
CA GLY A 162 5.24 22.55 -9.16
C GLY A 162 4.15 22.06 -8.21
N PHE A 163 4.59 21.30 -7.22
CA PHE A 163 3.75 20.69 -6.18
C PHE A 163 4.44 20.77 -4.83
N LYS A 164 3.63 20.95 -3.80
CA LYS A 164 4.06 21.02 -2.40
C LYS A 164 3.32 19.97 -1.58
N CYS A 165 4.05 19.20 -0.80
CA CYS A 165 3.49 18.40 0.27
C CYS A 165 3.30 19.29 1.50
N VAL A 166 2.11 19.23 2.09
CA VAL A 166 1.73 20.01 3.28
C VAL A 166 1.23 19.06 4.35
N ALA A 167 1.95 18.98 5.45
CA ALA A 167 1.54 18.22 6.62
C ALA A 167 0.29 18.86 7.26
N VAL A 168 -0.55 18.02 7.86
CA VAL A 168 -1.76 18.48 8.56
C VAL A 168 -1.42 19.42 9.72
N ASP A 169 -0.24 19.29 10.32
CA ASP A 169 0.28 20.15 11.39
C ASP A 169 0.96 21.45 10.89
N GLY A 170 1.02 21.66 9.58
CA GLY A 170 1.50 22.89 8.94
C GLY A 170 2.90 22.82 8.34
N GLY A 171 3.65 21.73 8.53
CA GLY A 171 4.93 21.49 7.83
C GLY A 171 4.76 21.51 6.31
N ARG A 172 5.77 21.98 5.56
CA ARG A 172 5.67 22.16 4.09
C ARG A 172 6.97 21.82 3.38
N LEU A 173 6.87 21.13 2.24
CA LEU A 173 8.00 20.79 1.37
C LEU A 173 7.59 20.89 -0.11
N GLU A 174 8.38 21.59 -0.93
CA GLU A 174 8.24 21.47 -2.40
C GLU A 174 8.77 20.10 -2.85
N ILE A 175 7.90 19.28 -3.44
CA ILE A 175 8.23 17.88 -3.80
C ILE A 175 8.53 17.71 -5.28
N ALA A 176 8.06 18.65 -6.12
CA ALA A 176 8.32 18.61 -7.54
C ALA A 176 8.19 20.01 -8.15
N SER A 177 9.05 20.34 -9.11
CA SER A 177 8.94 21.57 -9.88
C SER A 177 9.56 21.48 -11.26
N ILE A 178 9.19 22.40 -12.16
CA ILE A 178 9.77 22.49 -13.51
C ILE A 178 11.23 22.94 -13.51
N LYS A 179 11.70 23.51 -12.39
CA LYS A 179 13.09 23.98 -12.21
C LYS A 179 13.99 22.89 -11.62
N ASN A 180 13.41 21.80 -11.12
CA ASN A 180 14.16 20.69 -10.56
C ASN A 180 14.69 19.80 -11.71
N ASN A 181 16.01 19.62 -11.75
CA ASN A 181 16.71 18.82 -12.77
C ASN A 181 16.87 17.33 -12.39
N SER A 182 16.10 16.84 -11.42
CA SER A 182 16.06 15.44 -11.03
C SER A 182 15.91 14.49 -12.23
N THR A 183 16.57 13.34 -12.15
CA THR A 183 16.43 12.23 -13.10
C THR A 183 15.04 11.59 -12.99
N PHE A 184 14.42 11.66 -11.82
CA PHE A 184 13.05 11.23 -11.60
C PHE A 184 12.09 12.32 -12.09
N LYS A 185 11.32 12.02 -13.14
CA LYS A 185 10.40 12.97 -13.77
C LYS A 185 9.01 12.38 -13.94
N ILE A 186 8.00 13.22 -13.69
CA ILE A 186 6.61 12.95 -14.07
C ILE A 186 6.15 14.08 -15.00
N GLY A 187 6.02 13.77 -16.29
CA GLY A 187 5.83 14.78 -17.33
C GLY A 187 6.99 15.78 -17.35
N ARG A 188 6.69 17.06 -17.10
CA ARG A 188 7.67 18.15 -17.09
C ARG A 188 8.27 18.48 -15.72
N TYR A 189 7.85 17.79 -14.67
CA TYR A 189 8.26 18.09 -13.30
C TYR A 189 9.38 17.16 -12.88
N GLY A 190 10.51 17.71 -12.42
CA GLY A 190 11.51 16.95 -11.68
C GLY A 190 11.04 16.75 -10.25
N VAL A 191 11.13 15.51 -9.76
CA VAL A 191 10.64 15.08 -8.45
C VAL A 191 11.81 14.96 -7.49
N ASP A 192 11.71 15.58 -6.31
CA ASP A 192 12.64 15.40 -5.20
C ASP A 192 12.19 14.22 -4.32
N VAL A 193 12.47 13.01 -4.79
CA VAL A 193 12.07 11.76 -4.13
C VAL A 193 12.67 11.66 -2.73
N LYS A 194 13.96 12.01 -2.58
CA LYS A 194 14.65 11.95 -1.29
C LYS A 194 14.11 13.00 -0.32
N GLY A 195 13.93 14.24 -0.77
CA GLY A 195 13.32 15.27 0.06
C GLY A 195 11.93 14.86 0.53
N PHE A 196 11.12 14.28 -0.35
CA PHE A 196 9.81 13.73 -0.01
C PHE A 196 9.89 12.65 1.08
N GLU A 197 10.81 11.69 0.94
CA GLU A 197 11.06 10.63 1.93
C GLU A 197 11.43 11.18 3.29
N ASP A 198 12.44 12.05 3.33
CA ASP A 198 12.98 12.64 4.55
C ASP A 198 11.91 13.48 5.31
N PHE A 199 10.91 14.00 4.60
CA PHE A 199 9.80 14.76 5.19
C PHE A 199 8.59 13.89 5.57
N VAL A 200 8.13 13.01 4.67
CA VAL A 200 6.85 12.32 4.82
C VAL A 200 6.94 11.10 5.71
N ILE A 201 8.02 10.33 5.68
CA ILE A 201 8.12 9.10 6.48
C ILE A 201 8.07 9.41 8.00
N PRO A 202 8.89 10.34 8.54
CA PRO A 202 8.83 10.66 9.96
C PRO A 202 7.49 11.28 10.38
N LEU A 203 6.90 12.11 9.51
CA LEU A 203 5.57 12.71 9.72
C LEU A 203 4.49 11.63 9.89
N LEU A 204 4.49 10.65 9.01
CA LEU A 204 3.51 9.56 9.02
C LEU A 204 3.71 8.65 10.23
N GLU A 205 4.95 8.28 10.55
CA GLU A 205 5.27 7.49 11.75
C GLU A 205 4.80 8.19 13.05
N SER A 206 5.04 9.49 13.17
CA SER A 206 4.53 10.30 14.30
C SER A 206 3.00 10.34 14.34
N SER A 207 2.35 10.42 13.17
CA SER A 207 0.90 10.43 13.06
C SER A 207 0.27 9.13 13.60
N LEU A 208 0.87 7.97 13.31
CA LEU A 208 0.40 6.67 13.82
C LEU A 208 0.46 6.52 15.35
N GLN A 209 1.24 7.36 16.04
CA GLN A 209 1.35 7.27 17.50
C GLN A 209 0.25 8.05 18.23
N SER A 210 -0.37 9.03 17.55
CA SER A 210 -1.19 10.04 18.23
C SER A 210 -2.50 10.39 17.53
N LYS A 211 -2.71 9.93 16.29
CA LYS A 211 -3.84 10.34 15.45
C LYS A 211 -4.72 9.15 15.13
N LYS A 212 -6.03 9.38 15.04
CA LYS A 212 -7.01 8.35 14.67
C LYS A 212 -7.21 8.25 13.15
N VAL A 213 -7.05 9.39 12.47
CA VAL A 213 -7.23 9.51 11.01
C VAL A 213 -5.90 9.90 10.38
N ILE A 214 -5.44 9.12 9.41
CA ILE A 214 -4.23 9.39 8.64
C ILE A 214 -4.63 9.86 7.24
N VAL A 215 -4.21 11.07 6.88
CA VAL A 215 -4.54 11.70 5.61
C VAL A 215 -3.39 11.56 4.61
N ILE A 216 -3.72 11.12 3.39
CA ILE A 216 -2.74 10.89 2.32
C ILE A 216 -3.32 11.38 0.98
N ASP A 217 -3.13 12.67 0.70
CA ASP A 217 -3.50 13.27 -0.59
C ASP A 217 -2.22 13.69 -1.35
N GLU A 218 -1.70 12.94 -2.34
CA GLU A 218 -2.27 11.73 -2.98
C GLU A 218 -1.31 10.52 -2.92
N ILE A 219 -1.88 9.32 -3.03
CA ILE A 219 -1.16 8.09 -3.39
C ILE A 219 -1.08 8.05 -4.92
N GLY A 220 -0.25 8.93 -5.48
CA GLY A 220 -0.11 9.18 -6.91
C GLY A 220 1.24 8.74 -7.46
N PHE A 221 1.43 8.89 -8.78
CA PHE A 221 2.65 8.46 -9.46
C PHE A 221 3.92 9.13 -8.93
N MET A 222 3.84 10.39 -8.48
CA MET A 222 5.00 11.10 -7.93
C MET A 222 5.42 10.50 -6.58
N GLN A 223 4.48 10.28 -5.67
CA GLN A 223 4.75 9.74 -4.33
C GLN A 223 5.19 8.28 -4.40
N MET A 224 4.61 7.51 -5.33
CA MET A 224 4.96 6.10 -5.55
C MET A 224 6.34 5.91 -6.18
N LEU A 225 7.09 6.97 -6.52
CA LEU A 225 8.52 6.83 -6.85
C LEU A 225 9.39 6.49 -5.63
N SER A 226 8.89 6.77 -4.41
CA SER A 226 9.58 6.46 -3.16
C SER A 226 9.29 5.04 -2.70
N LEU A 227 10.31 4.17 -2.69
CA LEU A 227 10.19 2.81 -2.16
C LEU A 227 9.83 2.79 -0.66
N PRO A 228 10.47 3.59 0.23
CA PRO A 228 10.04 3.72 1.63
C PRO A 228 8.56 4.09 1.79
N PHE A 229 8.05 4.99 0.95
CA PHE A 229 6.63 5.37 1.01
C PHE A 229 5.72 4.23 0.53
N GLN A 230 6.09 3.49 -0.53
CA GLN A 230 5.34 2.30 -0.94
C GLN A 230 5.24 1.28 0.20
N GLU A 231 6.36 1.00 0.87
CA GLU A 231 6.41 0.10 2.03
C GLU A 231 5.52 0.58 3.17
N TRP A 232 5.56 1.88 3.46
CA TRP A 232 4.73 2.47 4.49
C TRP A 232 3.23 2.35 4.14
N ILE A 233 2.87 2.59 2.88
CA ILE A 233 1.49 2.45 2.39
C ILE A 233 0.99 1.01 2.49
N ARG A 234 1.84 0.02 2.14
CA ARG A 234 1.51 -1.39 2.33
C ARG A 234 1.15 -1.64 3.80
N LYS A 235 2.03 -1.24 4.73
CA LYS A 235 1.81 -1.44 6.17
C LYS A 235 0.52 -0.80 6.69
N ILE A 236 0.23 0.46 6.36
CA ILE A 236 -0.98 1.14 6.87
C ILE A 236 -2.27 0.53 6.31
N ILE A 237 -2.24 0.01 5.09
CA ILE A 237 -3.40 -0.64 4.47
C ILE A 237 -3.73 -1.97 5.16
N PHE A 238 -2.78 -2.58 5.85
CA PHE A 238 -2.99 -3.75 6.71
C PHE A 238 -3.23 -3.40 8.19
N ASP A 239 -2.96 -2.16 8.61
CA ASP A 239 -3.14 -1.74 10.00
C ASP A 239 -4.60 -1.50 10.37
N HIS A 240 -5.15 -2.29 11.29
CA HIS A 240 -6.56 -2.22 11.70
C HIS A 240 -6.89 -1.08 12.68
N GLN A 241 -5.88 -0.40 13.23
CA GLN A 241 -6.07 0.59 14.28
C GLN A 241 -6.45 1.96 13.74
N HIS A 242 -5.96 2.30 12.55
CA HIS A 242 -6.13 3.62 11.97
C HIS A 242 -7.18 3.64 10.86
N VAL A 243 -7.84 4.79 10.73
CA VAL A 243 -8.62 5.14 9.54
C VAL A 243 -7.71 5.89 8.58
N VAL A 244 -7.66 5.46 7.32
CA VAL A 244 -6.93 6.17 6.27
C VAL A 244 -7.91 6.90 5.38
N LEU A 245 -7.65 8.17 5.13
CA LEU A 245 -8.39 9.01 4.19
C LEU A 245 -7.40 9.53 3.15
N GLY A 246 -7.60 9.20 1.89
CA GLY A 246 -6.64 9.60 0.86
C GLY A 246 -7.25 9.74 -0.51
N THR A 247 -6.38 9.98 -1.49
CA THR A 247 -6.78 10.07 -2.90
C THR A 247 -5.88 9.19 -3.76
N VAL A 248 -6.43 8.63 -4.84
CA VAL A 248 -5.71 7.80 -5.81
C VAL A 248 -6.07 8.21 -7.25
N PRO A 249 -5.12 8.11 -8.20
CA PRO A 249 -5.40 8.39 -9.60
C PRO A 249 -6.41 7.40 -10.19
N VAL A 250 -7.15 7.85 -11.20
CA VAL A 250 -8.03 6.98 -12.00
C VAL A 250 -7.19 6.02 -12.84
N ASP A 251 -6.08 6.52 -13.36
CA ASP A 251 -5.14 5.77 -14.18
C ASP A 251 -4.58 4.55 -13.43
N SER A 252 -4.33 3.49 -14.19
CA SER A 252 -3.80 2.22 -13.70
C SER A 252 -2.30 2.33 -13.43
N HIS A 253 -1.86 1.68 -12.36
CA HIS A 253 -0.46 1.52 -11.99
C HIS A 253 -0.34 0.34 -11.05
N THR A 254 0.60 -0.57 -11.34
CA THR A 254 0.74 -1.87 -10.67
C THR A 254 0.59 -1.78 -9.15
N GLU A 255 1.36 -0.89 -8.49
CA GLU A 255 1.31 -0.76 -7.03
C GLU A 255 0.04 -0.06 -6.51
N ILE A 256 -0.51 0.88 -7.27
CA ILE A 256 -1.71 1.62 -6.85
C ILE A 256 -2.94 0.73 -7.00
N ASP A 257 -2.98 -0.10 -8.03
CA ASP A 257 -4.12 -0.99 -8.28
C ASP A 257 -4.19 -2.11 -7.24
N LYS A 258 -3.05 -2.59 -6.72
CA LYS A 258 -3.03 -3.46 -5.52
C LYS A 258 -3.70 -2.80 -4.33
N ILE A 259 -3.38 -1.53 -4.08
CA ILE A 259 -4.01 -0.72 -3.01
C ILE A 259 -5.51 -0.60 -3.27
N LYS A 260 -5.93 -0.22 -4.47
CA LYS A 260 -7.34 -0.03 -4.81
C LYS A 260 -8.17 -1.30 -4.62
N ASN A 261 -7.59 -2.46 -4.91
CA ASN A 261 -8.26 -3.75 -4.83
C ASN A 261 -8.23 -4.36 -3.41
N HIS A 262 -7.55 -3.73 -2.46
CA HIS A 262 -7.44 -4.26 -1.11
C HIS A 262 -8.79 -4.24 -0.38
N PHE A 263 -9.10 -5.30 0.37
CA PHE A 263 -10.43 -5.47 0.98
C PHE A 263 -10.81 -4.40 1.99
N ARG A 264 -9.86 -3.72 2.63
CA ARG A 264 -10.11 -2.61 3.57
C ARG A 264 -10.36 -1.28 2.87
N VAL A 265 -10.09 -1.23 1.57
CA VAL A 265 -10.17 -0.02 0.76
C VAL A 265 -11.55 0.13 0.17
N LYS A 266 -12.18 1.28 0.46
CA LYS A 266 -13.39 1.75 -0.21
C LYS A 266 -12.98 2.82 -1.21
N ILE A 267 -13.09 2.48 -2.49
CA ILE A 267 -12.89 3.44 -3.59
C ILE A 267 -14.15 4.27 -3.76
N ILE A 268 -14.01 5.58 -3.67
CA ILE A 268 -15.10 6.54 -3.78
C ILE A 268 -14.87 7.39 -5.02
N HIS A 269 -15.72 7.22 -6.04
CA HIS A 269 -15.63 7.97 -7.29
C HIS A 269 -16.27 9.35 -7.14
N ILE A 270 -15.47 10.39 -7.29
CA ILE A 270 -15.89 11.79 -7.27
C ILE A 270 -16.13 12.27 -8.70
N ASN A 271 -17.31 12.82 -8.95
CA ASN A 271 -17.72 13.46 -10.18
C ASN A 271 -18.38 14.83 -9.89
N GLU A 272 -18.84 15.53 -10.92
CA GLU A 272 -19.42 16.87 -10.77
C GLU A 272 -20.74 16.83 -10.00
N ASP A 273 -21.49 15.73 -10.13
CA ASP A 273 -22.84 15.58 -9.56
C ASP A 273 -22.82 15.27 -8.07
N ASN A 274 -21.79 14.57 -7.57
CA ASN A 274 -21.76 14.04 -6.20
C ASN A 274 -20.76 14.73 -5.26
N ARG A 275 -19.86 15.57 -5.77
CA ARG A 275 -18.76 16.15 -4.96
C ARG A 275 -19.24 16.92 -3.72
N ASP A 276 -20.44 17.49 -3.78
CA ASP A 276 -20.99 18.34 -2.72
C ASP A 276 -21.72 17.52 -1.64
N THR A 277 -22.29 16.37 -1.99
CA THR A 277 -23.05 15.51 -1.06
C THR A 277 -22.22 14.39 -0.45
N ILE A 278 -21.23 13.89 -1.20
CA ILE A 278 -20.44 12.72 -0.80
C ILE A 278 -19.55 12.99 0.41
N ALA A 279 -19.24 14.26 0.69
CA ALA A 279 -18.50 14.67 1.88
C ALA A 279 -19.16 14.16 3.17
N ASP A 280 -20.49 14.27 3.26
CA ASP A 280 -21.24 13.91 4.46
C ASP A 280 -21.28 12.40 4.65
N GLU A 281 -21.45 11.65 3.56
CA GLU A 281 -21.42 10.18 3.60
C GLU A 281 -20.06 9.66 4.07
N ILE A 282 -18.97 10.20 3.52
CA ILE A 282 -17.60 9.82 3.91
C ILE A 282 -17.35 10.17 5.37
N MET A 283 -17.77 11.36 5.81
CA MET A 283 -17.60 11.80 7.19
C MET A 283 -18.33 10.89 8.17
N GLN A 284 -19.56 10.47 7.87
CA GLN A 284 -20.29 9.50 8.70
C GLN A 284 -19.55 8.16 8.78
N MET A 285 -19.07 7.65 7.64
CA MET A 285 -18.27 6.42 7.62
C MET A 285 -17.01 6.54 8.48
N ILE A 286 -16.29 7.67 8.41
CA ILE A 286 -15.08 7.89 9.22
C ILE A 286 -15.42 8.01 10.71
N LEU A 287 -16.44 8.79 11.08
CA LEU A 287 -16.82 9.02 12.47
C LEU A 287 -17.19 7.72 13.18
N THR A 288 -17.97 6.84 12.54
CA THR A 288 -18.33 5.52 13.10
C THR A 288 -17.13 4.60 13.39
N LYS A 289 -15.95 4.90 12.84
CA LYS A 289 -14.72 4.11 13.04
C LYS A 289 -13.79 4.71 14.09
N ILE A 290 -13.94 5.99 14.43
CA ILE A 290 -13.04 6.71 15.34
C ILE A 290 -13.68 7.09 16.67
N GLU A 291 -15.00 6.99 16.79
CA GLU A 291 -15.78 7.15 18.03
C GLU A 291 -15.84 5.83 18.81
#